data_AF-A0A8J2A8P2-F1
#
_entry.id   AF-A0A8J2A8P2-F1
#
_cell.length_a   1.000
_cell.length_b   1.000
_cell.length_c   1.000
_cell.angle_alpha   90.00
_cell.angle_beta   90.00
_cell.angle_gamma   90.00
#
_symmetry.space_group_name_H-M   'P 1'
#
loop_
_entity.id
_entity.type
_entity.pdbx_description
1 polymer ?
#
loop_
_entity_poly.entity_id
_entity_poly.type
_entity_poly.pdbx_seq_one_letter_code
_entity_poly.pdbx_strand_id
1 'polypeptide(L)'
;MFDHTTGVPNLMFEMDQDLIRMQEGITAEFHSAWKQAFHLYINGAWNPAKEALLRVSQMRMQAQQVLDGPSECLLNYLATLDFTPPEDWAGCRKLESK
;
A
#
# COMPACT_ATOMS: atom_id res chain seq x y z
N MET A 1 -4.95 4.24 -43.20
CA MET A 1 -5.35 3.03 -42.44
C MET A 1 -4.38 2.96 -41.28
N PHE A 2 -4.79 3.48 -40.11
CA PHE A 2 -3.91 3.59 -38.95
C PHE A 2 -3.84 2.24 -38.24
N ASP A 3 -2.63 1.68 -38.18
CA ASP A 3 -2.31 0.53 -37.36
C ASP A 3 -2.20 1.01 -35.90
N HIS A 4 -3.08 0.51 -35.03
CA HIS A 4 -3.00 0.72 -33.59
C HIS A 4 -2.11 -0.37 -33.03
N THR A 5 -0.83 -0.04 -32.94
CA THR A 5 0.15 -0.73 -32.10
C THR A 5 -0.45 -0.98 -30.71
N THR A 6 -0.82 -2.23 -30.46
CA THR A 6 -1.06 -2.81 -29.13
C THR A 6 0.28 -2.91 -28.39
N GLY A 7 0.87 -1.74 -28.12
CA GLY A 7 2.14 -1.60 -27.43
C GLY A 7 1.95 -1.77 -25.94
N VAL A 8 2.04 -3.01 -25.47
CA VAL A 8 2.69 -3.42 -24.22
C VAL A 8 2.82 -2.32 -23.12
N PRO A 9 1.72 -1.90 -22.47
CA PRO A 9 1.81 -0.97 -21.34
C PRO A 9 2.64 -1.57 -20.20
N ASN A 10 2.61 -2.91 -20.06
CA ASN A 10 3.25 -3.63 -18.97
C ASN A 10 4.79 -3.65 -19.07
N LEU A 11 5.36 -3.71 -20.29
CA LEU A 11 6.83 -3.75 -20.47
C LEU A 11 7.49 -2.42 -20.12
N MET A 12 6.81 -1.28 -20.31
CA MET A 12 7.35 0.02 -19.90
C MET A 12 7.51 0.12 -18.38
N PHE A 13 6.58 -0.42 -17.59
CA PHE A 13 6.69 -0.46 -16.12
C PHE A 13 7.77 -1.43 -15.64
N GLU A 14 7.95 -2.57 -16.31
CA GLU A 14 8.97 -3.57 -15.96
C GLU A 14 10.39 -3.16 -16.36
N MET A 15 10.54 -2.22 -17.30
CA MET A 15 11.83 -1.72 -17.78
C MET A 15 12.20 -0.34 -17.23
N ASP A 16 11.30 0.31 -16.50
CA ASP A 16 11.59 1.59 -15.87
C ASP A 16 12.56 1.36 -14.70
N GLN A 17 13.83 1.70 -14.93
CA GLN A 17 14.90 1.53 -13.96
C GLN A 17 14.63 2.29 -12.65
N ASP A 18 13.87 3.37 -12.68
CA ASP A 18 13.54 4.13 -11.49
C ASP A 18 12.55 3.36 -10.62
N LEU A 19 11.57 2.69 -11.22
CA LEU A 19 10.62 1.82 -10.49
C LEU A 19 11.32 0.59 -9.90
N ILE A 20 12.27 -0.01 -10.61
CA ILE A 20 13.07 -1.12 -10.10
C ILE A 20 13.92 -0.66 -8.92
N ARG A 21 14.58 0.49 -9.03
CA ARG A 21 15.39 1.08 -7.95
C ARG A 21 14.55 1.47 -6.74
N MET A 22 13.33 1.97 -6.94
CA MET A 22 12.40 2.26 -5.83
C MET A 22 12.02 1.03 -5.01
N GLN A 23 12.12 -0.16 -5.61
CA GLN A 23 11.84 -1.44 -4.94
C GLN A 23 13.10 -2.09 -4.34
N GLU A 24 14.28 -1.48 -4.47
CA GLU A 24 15.52 -2.01 -3.90
C GLU A 24 15.40 -2.17 -2.36
N GLY A 25 15.66 -3.40 -1.90
CA GLY A 25 15.55 -3.80 -0.51
C GLY A 25 14.13 -4.02 0.01
N ILE A 26 13.10 -3.98 -0.86
CA ILE A 26 11.77 -4.51 -0.56
C ILE A 26 11.82 -6.04 -0.72
N THR A 27 11.74 -6.76 0.39
CA THR A 27 11.71 -8.23 0.36
C THR A 27 10.36 -8.76 -0.13
N ALA A 28 10.35 -9.94 -0.74
CA ALA A 28 9.10 -10.61 -1.12
C ALA A 28 8.18 -10.87 0.09
N GLU A 29 8.77 -11.12 1.25
CA GLU A 29 8.06 -11.28 2.52
C GLU A 29 7.37 -9.98 2.95
N PHE A 30 8.09 -8.85 2.96
CA PHE A 30 7.52 -7.54 3.24
C PHE A 30 6.36 -7.25 2.29
N HIS A 31 6.57 -7.45 0.98
CA HIS A 31 5.55 -7.16 -0.02
C HIS A 31 4.30 -8.03 0.16
N SER A 32 4.45 -9.31 0.47
CA SER A 32 3.33 -10.20 0.79
C SER A 32 2.59 -9.76 2.05
N ALA A 33 3.31 -9.41 3.12
CA ALA A 33 2.71 -8.95 4.36
C ALA A 33 1.99 -7.60 4.19
N TRP A 34 2.59 -6.66 3.46
CA TRP A 34 1.98 -5.37 3.15
C TRP A 34 0.69 -5.55 2.34
N LYS A 35 0.69 -6.42 1.33
CA LYS A 35 -0.53 -6.76 0.56
C LYS A 35 -1.63 -7.33 1.43
N GLN A 36 -1.30 -8.19 2.40
CA GLN A 36 -2.29 -8.73 3.33
C GLN A 36 -2.85 -7.64 4.25
N ALA A 37 -1.99 -6.78 4.80
CA ALA A 37 -2.40 -5.64 5.61
C ALA A 37 -3.33 -4.69 4.84
N PHE A 38 -2.99 -4.40 3.58
CA PHE A 38 -3.78 -3.55 2.70
C PHE A 38 -5.14 -4.18 2.36
N HIS A 39 -5.21 -5.49 2.12
CA HIS A 39 -6.48 -6.18 1.91
C HIS A 39 -7.40 -6.09 3.13
N LEU A 40 -6.87 -6.18 4.35
CA LEU A 40 -7.67 -6.00 5.57
C LEU A 40 -8.24 -4.57 5.66
N TYR A 41 -7.43 -3.57 5.32
CA TYR A 41 -7.85 -2.17 5.29
C TYR A 41 -9.01 -1.92 4.30
N ILE A 42 -8.85 -2.34 3.04
CA ILE A 42 -9.89 -2.12 2.03
C ILE A 42 -11.17 -2.90 2.35
N ASN A 43 -11.08 -4.06 3.01
CA ASN A 43 -12.26 -4.84 3.41
C ASN A 43 -12.94 -4.32 4.68
N GLY A 44 -12.44 -3.24 5.30
CA GLY A 44 -13.01 -2.69 6.53
C GLY A 44 -12.63 -3.45 7.80
N ALA A 45 -11.75 -4.46 7.72
CA ALA A 45 -11.23 -5.17 8.87
C ALA A 45 -10.13 -4.35 9.58
N TRP A 46 -10.48 -3.19 10.13
CA TRP A 46 -9.50 -2.17 10.56
C TRP A 46 -8.68 -2.57 11.79
N ASN A 47 -9.24 -3.30 12.75
CA ASN A 47 -8.47 -3.83 13.87
C ASN A 47 -7.38 -4.82 13.41
N PRO A 48 -7.70 -5.87 12.63
CA PRO A 48 -6.69 -6.71 12.00
C PRO A 48 -5.72 -5.94 11.10
N ALA A 49 -6.21 -4.95 10.34
CA ALA A 49 -5.37 -4.13 9.46
C ALA A 49 -4.33 -3.34 10.26
N LYS A 50 -4.71 -2.74 11.39
CA LYS A 50 -3.80 -2.03 12.29
C LYS A 50 -2.65 -2.92 12.74
N GLU A 51 -2.94 -4.13 13.23
CA GLU A 51 -1.91 -5.06 13.69
C GLU A 51 -0.96 -5.45 12.57
N ALA A 52 -1.51 -5.75 11.38
CA ALA A 52 -0.73 -6.10 10.21
C ALA A 52 0.15 -4.93 9.72
N LEU A 53 -0.37 -3.70 9.69
CA LEU A 53 0.37 -2.49 9.30
C LEU A 53 1.50 -2.15 10.27
N LEU A 54 1.28 -2.33 11.58
CA LEU A 54 2.33 -2.15 12.59
C LEU A 54 3.46 -3.18 12.41
N ARG A 55 3.11 -4.45 12.16
CA ARG A 55 4.09 -5.50 11.87
C ARG A 55 4.92 -5.17 10.64
N VAL A 56 4.27 -4.74 9.56
CA VAL A 56 4.95 -4.42 8.29
C VAL A 56 5.87 -3.20 8.46
N SER A 57 5.44 -2.18 9.22
CA SER A 57 6.28 -1.02 9.57
C SER A 57 7.54 -1.44 10.35
N GLN A 58 7.41 -2.38 11.29
CA GLN A 58 8.55 -2.94 12.02
C GLN A 58 9.50 -3.71 11.10
N MET A 59 8.98 -4.52 10.18
CA MET A 59 9.79 -5.24 9.19
C MET A 59 10.62 -4.26 8.34
N ARG A 60 10.02 -3.14 7.90
CA ARG A 60 10.74 -2.11 7.12
C ARG A 60 11.84 -1.44 7.94
N MET A 61 11.52 -1.07 9.18
CA MET A 61 12.48 -0.44 10.09
C MET A 61 13.67 -1.36 10.39
N GLN A 62 13.43 -2.67 10.57
CA GLN A 62 14.48 -3.64 10.81
C GLN A 62 15.35 -3.89 9.57
N ALA A 63 14.75 -3.94 8.38
CA ALA A 63 15.47 -4.24 7.14
C ALA A 63 16.30 -3.06 6.61
N GLN A 64 15.79 -1.83 6.73
CA GLN A 64 16.38 -0.66 6.06
C GLN A 64 16.58 0.55 6.98
N GLN A 65 16.23 0.47 8.27
CA GLN A 65 16.24 1.61 9.19
C GLN A 65 15.43 2.82 8.70
N VAL A 66 14.40 2.55 7.90
CA VAL A 66 13.51 3.55 7.29
C VAL A 66 12.06 3.23 7.67
N LEU A 67 11.29 4.27 7.94
CA LEU A 67 9.85 4.16 8.20
C LEU A 67 9.08 3.83 6.92
N ASP A 68 8.06 2.99 7.05
CA ASP A 68 7.17 2.68 5.94
C ASP A 68 6.07 3.74 5.81
N GLY A 69 6.37 4.83 5.12
CA GLY A 69 5.45 5.95 4.90
C GLY A 69 4.02 5.55 4.48
N PRO A 70 3.83 4.58 3.56
CA PRO A 70 2.50 4.06 3.23
C PRO A 70 1.76 3.45 4.43
N SER A 71 2.41 2.59 5.22
CA SER A 71 1.78 2.03 6.42
C SER A 71 1.48 3.11 7.47
N GLU A 72 2.37 4.08 7.67
CA GLU A 72 2.13 5.19 8.59
C GLU A 72 0.93 6.05 8.16
N CYS A 73 0.81 6.35 6.86
CA CYS A 73 -0.32 7.09 6.32
C CYS A 73 -1.65 6.39 6.64
N LEU A 74 -1.72 5.07 6.41
CA LEU A 74 -2.90 4.28 6.75
C LEU A 74 -3.13 4.29 8.26
N LEU A 75 -2.13 3.95 9.08
CA LEU A 75 -2.27 3.93 10.54
C LEU A 75 -2.79 5.26 11.11
N ASN A 76 -2.26 6.38 10.62
CA ASN A 76 -2.72 7.71 11.00
C ASN A 76 -4.18 7.93 10.63
N TYR A 77 -4.59 7.53 9.43
CA TYR A 77 -5.99 7.62 9.02
C TYR A 77 -6.91 6.71 9.88
N LEU A 78 -6.55 5.45 10.09
CA LEU A 78 -7.32 4.54 10.96
C LEU A 78 -7.47 5.13 12.37
N ALA A 79 -6.42 5.75 12.91
CA ALA A 79 -6.44 6.37 14.23
C ALA A 79 -7.39 7.57 14.33
N THR A 80 -7.65 8.30 13.23
CA THR A 80 -8.60 9.44 13.23
C THR A 80 -10.06 9.03 13.44
N LEU A 81 -10.36 7.74 13.32
CA LEU A 81 -11.70 7.16 13.45
C LEU A 81 -11.69 6.02 14.48
N ASP A 82 -10.79 6.08 15.46
CA ASP A 82 -10.68 5.09 16.54
C ASP A 82 -10.62 3.64 16.06
N PHE A 83 -9.93 3.42 14.92
CA PHE A 83 -9.77 2.11 14.28
C PHE A 83 -11.09 1.43 13.91
N THR A 84 -12.15 2.21 13.72
CA THR A 84 -13.47 1.74 13.29
C THR A 84 -13.76 2.31 11.89
N PRO A 85 -14.05 1.46 10.89
CA PRO A 85 -14.44 1.96 9.58
C PRO A 85 -15.77 2.73 9.65
N PRO A 86 -15.97 3.76 8.82
CA PRO A 86 -17.27 4.41 8.69
C PRO A 86 -18.31 3.44 8.12
N GLU A 87 -19.60 3.67 8.40
CA GLU A 87 -20.68 2.79 7.93
C GLU A 87 -20.74 2.65 6.40
N ASP A 88 -20.33 3.68 5.67
CA ASP A 88 -20.30 3.73 4.22
C ASP A 88 -18.91 3.41 3.63
N TRP A 89 -18.08 2.67 4.36
CA TRP A 89 -16.73 2.30 3.92
C TRP A 89 -16.73 1.52 2.60
N ALA A 90 -16.34 2.19 1.52
CA ALA A 90 -16.28 1.62 0.17
C ALA A 90 -14.90 1.04 -0.18
N GLY A 91 -14.04 0.80 0.82
CA GLY A 91 -12.67 0.31 0.62
C GLY A 91 -11.64 1.39 0.29
N CYS A 92 -12.04 2.66 0.28
CA CYS A 92 -11.13 3.78 0.10
C CYS A 92 -11.58 5.02 0.89
N ARG A 93 -10.59 5.84 1.28
CA ARG A 93 -10.84 7.16 1.88
C ARG A 93 -11.41 8.09 0.80
N LYS A 94 -12.61 8.63 1.04
CA LYS A 94 -13.15 9.73 0.23
C LYS A 94 -12.34 10.99 0.49
N LEU A 95 -11.79 11.57 -0.58
CA LEU A 95 -11.13 12.87 -0.52
C LEU A 95 -12.15 13.92 -0.96
N GLU A 96 -12.62 14.72 -0.01
CA GLU A 96 -13.41 15.91 -0.33
C GLU A 96 -12.46 16.94 -0.97
N SER A 97 -12.88 17.56 -2.07
CA SER A 97 -12.12 18.65 -2.69
C SER A 97 -11.95 19.79 -1.68
N LYS A 98 -10.77 20.42 -1.68
CA LYS A 98 -10.60 21.74 -1.06
C LYS A 98 -11.27 22.82 -1.89
#